data_AF-A0A1X7L2L3-F1
#
_entry.id   AF-A0A1X7L2L3-F1
#
_cell.length_a   1.000
_cell.length_b   1.000
_cell.length_c   1.000
_cell.angle_alpha   90.00
_cell.angle_beta   90.00
_cell.angle_gamma   90.00
#
_symmetry.space_group_name_H-M   'P 1'
#
loop_
_entity.id
_entity.type
_entity.pdbx_description
1 polymer ?
#
loop_
_entity_poly.entity_id
_entity_poly.type
_entity_poly.pdbx_seq_one_letter_code
_entity_poly.pdbx_strand_id
1 'polypeptide(L)'
;MKTTYLFLVFVLFGLAIQAQGYDQEIQVYREQQAQHLKKSAKGPIADEYVVSHVHYFKPTPLFRVEASVEYLDHEPTFRMPTLDGTSKEFRRYAHLHFRIDGKDHTLTAYENATSFPSESAATYLFLPFLDLSTGETTYESGRYLDLKKQDIQHEKVMLDFNKAYNPYCAYSSGYRCPQPPAENFLQVNIEAGEKKYTGPKNQKEQDNSMAKNFTEREKKIISNAAPSDKMYVLQTNVEPDSIILRTTSEDVKYDDPLLATLTARMYATVQDPEHAGVGIAAPQVGINKNIIWVQRFDKAEQPFEVYLNPKIIWRSKLLRKGMEGCLSIPDLRQDVVRSYSIKIQYTNKEGKSVEEIVEGFTAVIFQHEVDHLYGILFPDRIVEQEQRQETSLADKIEFSIEKGTIVP
;
A
#
# COMPACT_ATOMS: atom_id res chain seq x y z
N MET A 1 23.76 -33.71 56.07
CA MET A 1 23.03 -32.59 55.42
C MET A 1 24.02 -31.77 54.61
N LYS A 2 23.61 -31.36 53.40
CA LYS A 2 24.24 -30.39 52.48
C LYS A 2 25.24 -30.91 51.44
N THR A 3 24.72 -31.26 50.26
CA THR A 3 25.42 -31.16 48.98
C THR A 3 24.39 -31.04 47.85
N THR A 4 23.84 -29.83 47.65
CA THR A 4 22.94 -29.57 46.49
C THR A 4 22.82 -28.06 46.17
N TYR A 5 23.91 -27.35 45.83
CA TYR A 5 23.82 -25.96 45.31
C TYR A 5 24.99 -25.56 44.39
N LEU A 6 25.42 -26.41 43.44
CA LEU A 6 26.50 -26.03 42.49
C LEU A 6 26.18 -26.28 41.00
N PHE A 7 24.92 -26.55 40.65
CA PHE A 7 24.53 -26.78 39.24
C PHE A 7 23.69 -25.64 38.63
N LEU A 8 23.25 -24.65 39.42
CA LEU A 8 22.39 -23.56 38.93
C LEU A 8 23.15 -22.34 38.38
N VAL A 9 24.43 -22.15 38.75
CA VAL A 9 25.21 -20.95 38.40
C VAL A 9 25.83 -21.02 37.00
N PHE A 10 26.19 -22.21 36.51
CA PHE A 10 26.77 -22.38 35.17
C PHE A 10 25.75 -22.24 34.03
N VAL A 11 24.48 -22.61 34.26
CA VAL A 11 23.39 -22.45 33.28
C VAL A 11 23.01 -20.98 33.11
N LEU A 12 22.98 -20.21 34.20
CA LEU A 12 22.72 -18.76 34.15
C LEU A 12 23.84 -17.97 33.46
N PHE A 13 25.10 -18.39 33.61
CA PHE A 13 26.24 -17.74 32.95
C PHE A 13 26.28 -18.01 31.43
N GLY A 14 25.97 -19.22 30.99
CA GLY A 14 25.88 -19.56 29.55
C GLY A 14 24.77 -18.79 28.83
N LEU A 15 23.60 -18.67 29.46
CA LEU A 15 22.47 -17.90 28.93
C LEU A 15 22.78 -16.39 28.84
N ALA A 16 23.50 -15.83 29.83
CA ALA A 16 23.86 -14.41 29.84
C ALA A 16 24.85 -14.06 28.70
N ILE A 17 25.85 -14.92 28.43
CA ILE A 17 26.82 -14.70 27.34
C ILE A 17 26.15 -14.81 25.97
N GLN A 18 25.25 -15.79 25.78
CA GLN A 18 24.49 -15.93 24.52
C GLN A 18 23.52 -14.76 24.30
N ALA A 19 22.84 -14.29 25.34
CA ALA A 19 21.96 -13.12 25.26
C ALA A 19 22.72 -11.84 24.90
N GLN A 20 23.91 -11.63 25.49
CA GLN A 20 24.76 -10.49 25.16
C GLN A 20 25.25 -10.52 23.71
N GLY A 21 25.56 -11.71 23.18
CA GLY A 21 25.92 -11.89 21.77
C GLY A 21 24.76 -11.61 20.80
N TYR A 22 23.54 -12.02 21.15
CA TYR A 22 22.37 -11.78 20.32
C TYR A 22 21.95 -10.31 20.29
N ASP A 23 21.94 -9.63 21.44
CA ASP A 23 21.67 -8.19 21.50
C ASP A 23 22.67 -7.42 20.64
N GLN A 24 23.94 -7.81 20.66
CA GLN A 24 24.99 -7.24 19.82
C GLN A 24 24.78 -7.54 18.33
N GLU A 25 24.35 -8.75 17.97
CA GLU A 25 23.99 -9.12 16.59
C GLU A 25 22.89 -8.18 16.05
N ILE A 26 21.83 -7.99 16.83
CA ILE A 26 20.71 -7.11 16.45
C ILE A 26 21.13 -5.64 16.42
N GLN A 27 22.01 -5.22 17.32
CA GLN A 27 22.55 -3.86 17.32
C GLN A 27 23.36 -3.57 16.04
N VAL A 28 24.24 -4.49 15.63
CA VAL A 28 25.00 -4.36 14.38
C VAL A 28 24.07 -4.31 13.17
N TYR A 29 23.04 -5.15 13.14
CA TYR A 29 22.02 -5.11 12.08
C TYR A 29 21.32 -3.74 12.01
N ARG A 30 20.91 -3.19 13.17
CA ARG A 30 20.26 -1.87 13.25
C ARG A 30 21.16 -0.74 12.78
N GLU A 31 22.45 -0.80 13.09
CA GLU A 31 23.43 0.18 12.62
C GLU A 31 23.60 0.14 11.09
N GLN A 32 23.61 -1.06 10.49
CA GLN A 32 23.63 -1.21 9.03
C GLN A 32 22.33 -0.66 8.40
N GLN A 33 21.16 -0.98 8.97
CA GLN A 33 19.89 -0.42 8.51
C GLN A 33 19.86 1.10 8.62
N ALA A 34 20.30 1.65 9.75
CA ALA A 34 20.40 3.10 9.96
C ALA A 34 21.29 3.78 8.91
N GLN A 35 22.37 3.14 8.46
CA GLN A 35 23.19 3.66 7.36
C GLN A 35 22.44 3.69 6.03
N HIS A 36 21.66 2.66 5.71
CA HIS A 36 20.83 2.61 4.50
C HIS A 36 19.68 3.64 4.51
N LEU A 37 19.20 4.02 5.69
CA LEU A 37 18.11 4.99 5.83
C LEU A 37 18.55 6.45 5.58
N LYS A 38 19.84 6.78 5.74
CA LYS A 38 20.38 8.14 5.63
C LYS A 38 20.29 8.73 4.23
N LYS A 39 19.72 9.93 4.10
CA LYS A 39 19.53 10.67 2.84
C LYS A 39 20.85 11.00 2.16
N SER A 40 21.90 11.27 2.94
CA SER A 40 23.25 11.51 2.43
C SER A 40 23.79 10.34 1.57
N ALA A 41 23.23 9.13 1.72
CA ALA A 41 23.57 7.93 0.96
C ALA A 41 22.53 7.49 -0.10
N LYS A 42 21.54 8.34 -0.45
CA LYS A 42 20.29 8.03 -1.21
C LYS A 42 19.14 7.42 -0.39
N GLY A 43 19.23 7.46 0.94
CA GLY A 43 18.18 6.96 1.83
C GLY A 43 16.94 7.86 1.94
N PRO A 44 15.83 7.35 2.50
CA PRO A 44 14.55 8.05 2.61
C PRO A 44 14.48 9.14 3.71
N ILE A 45 15.37 9.17 4.71
CA ILE A 45 15.29 10.11 5.84
C ILE A 45 16.56 10.93 6.06
N ALA A 46 16.38 12.16 6.54
CA ALA A 46 17.51 12.99 6.95
C ALA A 46 18.27 12.32 8.09
N ASP A 47 19.60 12.45 8.06
CA ASP A 47 20.50 11.72 8.96
C ASP A 47 20.21 11.99 10.45
N GLU A 48 19.82 13.22 10.79
CA GLU A 48 19.38 13.62 12.13
C GLU A 48 18.12 12.87 12.59
N TYR A 49 17.17 12.61 11.69
CA TYR A 49 15.93 11.90 12.00
C TYR A 49 16.10 10.40 12.13
N VAL A 50 17.14 9.81 11.54
CA VAL A 50 17.47 8.40 11.78
C VAL A 50 17.70 8.19 13.27
N VAL A 51 18.46 9.09 13.90
CA VAL A 51 18.84 8.95 15.31
C VAL A 51 17.68 9.32 16.24
N SER A 52 16.93 10.38 15.92
CA SER A 52 15.89 10.89 16.82
C SER A 52 14.52 10.24 16.66
N HIS A 53 14.23 9.57 15.54
CA HIS A 53 12.86 9.14 15.21
C HIS A 53 12.72 7.69 14.71
N VAL A 54 13.83 6.99 14.44
CA VAL A 54 13.78 5.54 14.17
C VAL A 54 14.00 4.81 15.50
N HIS A 55 12.97 4.12 15.96
CA HIS A 55 12.97 3.44 17.24
C HIS A 55 12.74 1.95 17.04
N TYR A 56 13.26 1.14 17.96
CA TYR A 56 13.12 -0.30 17.92
C TYR A 56 12.60 -0.82 19.26
N PHE A 57 11.99 -2.00 19.24
CA PHE A 57 11.74 -2.76 20.47
C PHE A 57 13.06 -3.27 21.06
N LYS A 58 13.05 -3.63 22.34
CA LYS A 58 14.20 -4.32 22.93
C LYS A 58 14.34 -5.69 22.24
N PRO A 59 15.56 -6.09 21.79
CA PRO A 59 15.74 -7.40 21.20
C PRO A 59 15.25 -8.51 22.14
N THR A 60 14.57 -9.50 21.59
CA THR A 60 14.08 -10.65 22.35
C THR A 60 14.17 -11.93 21.54
N PRO A 61 14.77 -13.01 22.08
CA PRO A 61 14.80 -14.31 21.42
C PRO A 61 13.41 -14.92 21.20
N LEU A 62 12.38 -14.46 21.90
CA LEU A 62 11.00 -14.96 21.77
C LEU A 62 10.47 -14.86 20.33
N PHE A 63 10.87 -13.82 19.61
CA PHE A 63 10.46 -13.57 18.23
C PHE A 63 11.55 -13.98 17.21
N ARG A 64 12.48 -14.85 17.63
CA ARG A 64 13.41 -15.57 16.76
C ARG A 64 12.98 -17.04 16.71
N VAL A 65 12.21 -17.39 15.69
CA VAL A 65 11.50 -18.68 15.59
C VAL A 65 12.01 -19.50 14.42
N GLU A 66 12.09 -20.82 14.60
CA GLU A 66 12.30 -21.75 13.49
C GLU A 66 10.95 -22.01 12.81
N ALA A 67 10.92 -21.87 11.49
CA ALA A 67 9.76 -22.18 10.67
C ALA A 67 10.05 -23.41 9.81
N SER A 68 9.08 -24.31 9.67
CA SER A 68 9.09 -25.32 8.60
C SER A 68 8.60 -24.70 7.30
N VAL A 69 9.21 -25.11 6.19
CA VAL A 69 8.97 -24.57 4.86
C VAL A 69 8.16 -25.55 4.04
N GLU A 70 6.97 -25.13 3.61
CA GLU A 70 6.15 -25.84 2.62
C GLU A 70 6.27 -25.07 1.28
N TYR A 71 6.91 -25.68 0.29
CA TYR A 71 7.06 -25.05 -1.03
C TYR A 71 5.74 -25.04 -1.81
N LEU A 72 5.53 -23.97 -2.58
CA LEU A 72 4.35 -23.80 -3.41
C LEU A 72 4.72 -23.95 -4.89
N ASP A 73 4.13 -24.95 -5.54
CA ASP A 73 4.36 -25.24 -6.95
C ASP A 73 3.28 -24.59 -7.84
N HIS A 74 3.66 -24.16 -9.04
CA HIS A 74 2.76 -23.64 -10.07
C HIS A 74 1.93 -22.40 -9.70
N GLU A 75 2.39 -21.61 -8.72
CA GLU A 75 1.71 -20.38 -8.31
C GLU A 75 1.71 -19.32 -9.43
N PRO A 76 0.55 -18.70 -9.73
CA PRO A 76 0.48 -17.60 -10.70
C PRO A 76 1.24 -16.39 -10.18
N THR A 77 1.75 -15.58 -11.11
CA THR A 77 2.29 -14.27 -10.74
C THR A 77 1.15 -13.30 -10.46
N PHE A 78 1.37 -12.41 -9.50
CA PHE A 78 0.44 -11.35 -9.17
C PHE A 78 1.19 -10.08 -8.79
N ARG A 79 0.49 -8.94 -8.81
CA ARG A 79 1.04 -7.66 -8.37
C ARG A 79 0.55 -7.38 -6.95
N MET A 80 1.47 -7.32 -5.99
CA MET A 80 1.11 -6.88 -4.64
C MET A 80 0.66 -5.42 -4.69
N PRO A 81 -0.49 -5.03 -4.15
CA PRO A 81 -0.93 -3.64 -4.24
C PRO A 81 0.11 -2.70 -3.62
N THR A 82 0.48 -1.63 -4.31
CA THR A 82 1.24 -0.51 -3.73
C THR A 82 0.32 0.70 -3.60
N LEU A 83 0.66 1.65 -2.73
CA LEU A 83 -0.11 2.90 -2.56
C LEU A 83 -0.24 3.71 -3.86
N ASP A 84 0.66 3.51 -4.83
CA ASP A 84 0.63 4.14 -6.15
C ASP A 84 0.35 3.16 -7.30
N GLY A 85 -0.13 1.95 -6.96
CA GLY A 85 -0.52 0.81 -7.82
C GLY A 85 0.54 0.25 -8.75
N THR A 86 1.69 0.89 -8.88
CA THR A 86 2.81 0.32 -9.58
C THR A 86 3.51 -0.68 -8.68
N SER A 87 3.35 -1.96 -8.99
CA SER A 87 3.97 -3.04 -8.24
C SER A 87 4.81 -3.93 -9.12
N LYS A 88 5.80 -4.56 -8.49
CA LYS A 88 6.54 -5.66 -9.10
C LYS A 88 5.64 -6.89 -9.15
N GLU A 89 5.90 -7.74 -10.12
CA GLU A 89 5.27 -9.06 -10.14
C GLU A 89 5.95 -9.92 -9.08
N PHE A 90 5.13 -10.54 -8.25
CA PHE A 90 5.54 -11.48 -7.23
C PHE A 90 4.91 -12.83 -7.52
N ARG A 91 5.55 -13.89 -7.02
CA ARG A 91 4.98 -15.23 -6.93
C ARG A 91 5.07 -15.70 -5.49
N ARG A 92 4.04 -16.39 -5.01
CA ARG A 92 4.13 -17.13 -3.74
C ARG A 92 5.16 -18.24 -3.88
N TYR A 93 6.15 -18.25 -3.00
CA TYR A 93 7.27 -19.18 -3.07
C TYR A 93 7.10 -20.34 -2.08
N ALA A 94 6.72 -20.02 -0.84
CA ALA A 94 6.54 -21.02 0.20
C ALA A 94 5.62 -20.50 1.32
N HIS A 95 4.94 -21.42 2.00
CA HIS A 95 4.39 -21.18 3.33
C HIS A 95 5.43 -21.50 4.39
N LEU A 96 5.54 -20.62 5.37
CA LEU A 96 6.45 -20.72 6.50
C LEU A 96 5.61 -20.92 7.75
N HIS A 97 5.62 -22.13 8.29
CA HIS A 97 4.82 -22.49 9.47
C HIS A 97 5.69 -22.43 10.71
N PHE A 98 5.26 -21.68 11.72
CA PHE A 98 6.02 -21.48 12.95
C PHE A 98 5.06 -21.29 14.13
N ARG A 99 5.62 -21.30 15.34
CA ARG A 99 4.86 -21.10 16.58
C ARG A 99 5.34 -19.89 17.34
N ILE A 100 4.41 -19.08 17.80
CA ILE A 100 4.62 -17.99 18.76
C ILE A 100 3.55 -18.16 19.85
N ASP A 101 3.96 -18.05 21.12
CA ASP A 101 3.07 -18.22 22.27
C ASP A 101 2.22 -19.52 22.24
N GLY A 102 2.81 -20.58 21.69
CA GLY A 102 2.15 -21.88 21.56
C GLY A 102 1.04 -21.94 20.49
N LYS A 103 0.79 -20.87 19.73
CA LYS A 103 -0.14 -20.86 18.60
C LYS A 103 0.61 -21.05 17.29
N ASP A 104 -0.01 -21.78 16.37
CA ASP A 104 0.51 -21.98 15.02
C ASP A 104 0.19 -20.75 14.15
N HIS A 105 1.17 -20.33 13.38
CA HIS A 105 1.09 -19.22 12.46
C HIS A 105 1.72 -19.60 11.12
N THR A 106 1.25 -18.96 10.06
CA THR A 106 1.81 -19.11 8.72
C THR A 106 2.09 -17.74 8.13
N LEU A 107 3.26 -17.60 7.49
CA LEU A 107 3.55 -16.50 6.58
C LEU A 107 3.87 -17.06 5.20
N THR A 108 3.34 -16.42 4.17
CA THR A 108 3.75 -16.66 2.79
C THR A 108 5.01 -15.85 2.49
N ALA A 109 6.05 -16.52 1.99
CA ALA A 109 7.22 -15.88 1.40
C ALA A 109 7.02 -15.67 -0.10
N TYR A 110 7.44 -14.52 -0.61
CA TYR A 110 7.26 -14.16 -2.02
C TYR A 110 8.58 -13.97 -2.74
N GLU A 111 8.67 -14.45 -3.96
CA GLU A 111 9.79 -14.15 -4.84
C GLU A 111 9.41 -13.07 -5.85
N ASN A 112 10.40 -12.23 -6.23
CA ASN A 112 10.21 -11.27 -7.30
C ASN A 112 10.25 -12.01 -8.66
N ALA A 113 9.14 -11.94 -9.39
CA ALA A 113 8.93 -12.64 -10.65
C ALA A 113 9.17 -11.76 -11.90
N THR A 114 9.79 -10.57 -11.75
CA THR A 114 10.17 -9.74 -12.90
C THR A 114 11.06 -10.51 -13.88
N SER A 115 10.84 -10.35 -15.19
CA SER A 115 11.49 -11.13 -16.26
C SER A 115 13.03 -11.07 -16.29
N PHE A 116 13.64 -10.08 -15.61
CA PHE A 116 15.08 -9.93 -15.45
C PHE A 116 15.40 -9.45 -14.04
N PRO A 117 15.33 -10.32 -13.02
CA PRO A 117 15.71 -9.94 -11.67
C PRO A 117 17.23 -9.72 -11.63
N SER A 118 17.68 -8.70 -10.90
CA SER A 118 19.10 -8.62 -10.55
C SER A 118 19.49 -9.87 -9.76
N GLU A 119 20.77 -10.25 -9.78
CA GLU A 119 21.26 -11.44 -9.05
C GLU A 119 20.87 -11.41 -7.57
N SER A 120 20.93 -10.22 -6.96
CA SER A 120 20.40 -9.93 -5.62
C SER A 120 18.90 -10.21 -5.54
N ALA A 121 18.07 -9.64 -6.41
CA ALA A 121 16.62 -9.85 -6.36
C ALA A 121 16.19 -11.31 -6.60
N ALA A 122 17.00 -12.10 -7.31
CA ALA A 122 16.74 -13.53 -7.54
C ALA A 122 17.02 -14.40 -6.29
N THR A 123 17.86 -13.91 -5.37
CA THR A 123 18.28 -14.64 -4.16
C THR A 123 17.44 -14.34 -2.93
N TYR A 124 16.75 -13.19 -2.88
CA TYR A 124 15.91 -12.84 -1.73
C TYR A 124 14.46 -13.30 -1.88
N LEU A 125 13.87 -13.65 -0.74
CA LEU A 125 12.45 -13.81 -0.53
C LEU A 125 11.95 -12.63 0.31
N PHE A 126 10.87 -12.04 -0.16
CA PHE A 126 10.21 -10.90 0.46
C PHE A 126 9.07 -11.38 1.35
N LEU A 127 9.07 -11.00 2.63
CA LEU A 127 8.05 -11.38 3.62
C LEU A 127 7.39 -10.11 4.18
N PRO A 128 6.43 -9.52 3.46
CA PRO A 128 5.62 -8.45 4.00
C PRO A 128 4.59 -9.03 4.96
N PHE A 129 4.39 -8.41 6.12
CA PHE A 129 3.40 -8.89 7.07
C PHE A 129 2.73 -7.75 7.83
N LEU A 130 1.53 -8.06 8.33
CA LEU A 130 0.79 -7.29 9.30
C LEU A 130 0.67 -8.13 10.57
N ASP A 131 0.51 -7.47 11.70
CA ASP A 131 0.31 -8.13 12.99
C ASP A 131 -0.55 -7.26 13.90
N LEU A 132 -0.93 -7.73 15.09
CA LEU A 132 -1.82 -6.98 15.99
C LEU A 132 -1.22 -5.64 16.49
N SER A 133 0.10 -5.45 16.38
CA SER A 133 0.76 -4.17 16.71
C SER A 133 0.65 -3.12 15.60
N THR A 134 0.24 -3.54 14.39
CA THR A 134 0.22 -2.70 13.18
C THR A 134 -0.71 -1.51 13.36
N GLY A 135 -0.16 -0.31 13.15
CA GLY A 135 -0.90 0.95 13.30
C GLY A 135 -1.19 1.35 14.74
N GLU A 136 -0.73 0.57 15.73
CA GLU A 136 -0.75 0.91 17.16
C GLU A 136 0.66 1.32 17.60
N THR A 137 1.60 0.37 17.63
CA THR A 137 3.00 0.59 18.02
C THR A 137 3.99 0.42 16.86
N THR A 138 3.54 -0.16 15.74
CA THR A 138 4.31 -0.35 14.50
C THR A 138 3.65 0.37 13.32
N TYR A 139 4.34 0.44 12.18
CA TYR A 139 3.90 1.21 11.02
C TYR A 139 2.54 0.76 10.48
N GLU A 140 1.67 1.72 10.12
CA GLU A 140 0.27 1.46 9.77
C GLU A 140 0.05 0.56 8.54
N SER A 141 1.02 0.49 7.62
CA SER A 141 0.89 -0.33 6.40
C SER A 141 1.65 -1.66 6.48
N GLY A 142 2.14 -2.02 7.68
CA GLY A 142 2.87 -3.26 7.92
C GLY A 142 4.39 -3.13 7.84
N ARG A 143 5.07 -4.25 8.06
CA ARG A 143 6.54 -4.33 8.13
C ARG A 143 7.04 -5.46 7.26
N TYR A 144 8.32 -5.41 6.95
CA TYR A 144 8.96 -6.38 6.08
C TYR A 144 10.03 -7.16 6.82
N LEU A 145 10.21 -8.40 6.40
CA LEU A 145 11.38 -9.21 6.66
C LEU A 145 11.91 -9.71 5.31
N ASP A 146 13.23 -9.78 5.17
CA ASP A 146 13.85 -10.39 4.00
C ASP A 146 14.58 -11.66 4.41
N LEU A 147 14.43 -12.70 3.61
CA LEU A 147 15.19 -13.94 3.73
C LEU A 147 15.99 -14.15 2.46
N LYS A 148 17.09 -14.90 2.51
CA LYS A 148 17.71 -15.44 1.30
C LYS A 148 17.23 -16.87 1.10
N LYS A 149 17.05 -17.29 -0.15
CA LYS A 149 16.70 -18.69 -0.48
C LYS A 149 17.69 -19.70 0.13
N GLN A 150 18.96 -19.33 0.21
CA GLN A 150 20.03 -20.13 0.84
C GLN A 150 19.93 -20.26 2.36
N ASP A 151 19.14 -19.41 3.02
CA ASP A 151 18.90 -19.49 4.47
C ASP A 151 17.95 -20.65 4.80
N ILE A 152 17.22 -21.15 3.80
CA ILE A 152 16.40 -22.36 3.91
C ILE A 152 17.30 -23.58 3.80
N GLN A 153 17.36 -24.37 4.87
CA GLN A 153 18.14 -25.61 4.93
C GLN A 153 17.28 -26.72 5.50
N HIS A 154 17.27 -27.88 4.85
CA HIS A 154 16.49 -29.05 5.30
C HIS A 154 15.02 -28.69 5.59
N GLU A 155 14.39 -27.93 4.67
CA GLU A 155 12.99 -27.48 4.77
C GLU A 155 12.68 -26.66 6.04
N LYS A 156 13.70 -26.00 6.58
CA LYS A 156 13.60 -25.13 7.74
C LYS A 156 14.29 -23.80 7.51
N VAL A 157 13.79 -22.75 8.15
CA VAL A 157 14.40 -21.42 8.12
C VAL A 157 14.19 -20.70 9.43
N MET A 158 15.14 -19.87 9.83
CA MET A 158 15.00 -19.01 11.00
C MET A 158 14.36 -17.69 10.62
N LEU A 159 13.21 -17.38 11.22
CA LEU A 159 12.55 -16.07 11.14
C LEU A 159 12.93 -15.25 12.37
N ASP A 160 13.58 -14.12 12.15
CA ASP A 160 13.96 -13.21 13.22
C ASP A 160 13.21 -11.87 13.08
N PHE A 161 12.06 -11.75 13.74
CA PHE A 161 11.26 -10.53 13.68
C PHE A 161 11.94 -9.35 14.38
N ASN A 162 13.03 -9.55 15.14
CA ASN A 162 13.85 -8.44 15.65
C ASN A 162 14.56 -7.67 14.52
N LYS A 163 14.61 -8.26 13.32
CA LYS A 163 15.12 -7.68 12.08
C LYS A 163 13.99 -7.16 11.17
N ALA A 164 12.73 -7.20 11.62
CA ALA A 164 11.63 -6.61 10.87
C ALA A 164 11.80 -5.08 10.81
N TYR A 165 11.60 -4.50 9.62
CA TYR A 165 11.83 -3.09 9.34
C TYR A 165 10.63 -2.44 8.66
N ASN A 166 10.53 -1.12 8.77
CA ASN A 166 9.48 -0.37 8.11
C ASN A 166 9.81 -0.13 6.63
N PRO A 167 8.83 -0.22 5.72
CA PRO A 167 9.01 0.21 4.33
C PRO A 167 9.40 1.68 4.24
N TYR A 168 10.03 2.07 3.12
CA TYR A 168 10.41 3.47 2.89
C TYR A 168 9.26 4.48 2.94
N CYS A 169 8.03 4.02 2.69
CA CYS A 169 6.81 4.83 2.79
C CYS A 169 6.46 5.25 4.24
N ALA A 170 7.05 4.59 5.24
CA ALA A 170 6.95 5.02 6.64
C ALA A 170 7.66 6.34 6.89
N TYR A 171 8.71 6.58 6.12
CA TYR A 171 9.63 7.68 6.30
C TYR A 171 9.41 8.85 5.35
N SER A 172 8.99 8.55 4.12
CA SER A 172 8.97 9.51 3.04
C SER A 172 7.88 9.19 2.02
N SER A 173 7.24 10.24 1.50
CA SER A 173 6.25 10.10 0.42
C SER A 173 6.95 9.83 -0.92
N GLY A 174 6.25 9.16 -1.85
CA GLY A 174 6.75 8.91 -3.22
C GLY A 174 7.47 7.58 -3.43
N TYR A 175 7.59 6.75 -2.39
CA TYR A 175 8.02 5.35 -2.51
C TYR A 175 6.84 4.42 -2.82
N ARG A 176 7.14 3.30 -3.49
CA ARG A 176 6.18 2.33 -4.03
C ARG A 176 6.21 1.05 -3.22
N CYS A 177 5.74 1.13 -1.98
CA CYS A 177 5.91 0.04 -1.02
C CYS A 177 4.77 -0.98 -1.16
N PRO A 178 5.08 -2.28 -1.37
CA PRO A 178 4.07 -3.33 -1.42
C PRO A 178 3.29 -3.45 -0.11
N GLN A 179 1.98 -3.31 -0.17
CA GLN A 179 1.12 -3.60 0.97
C GLN A 179 1.09 -5.12 1.19
N PRO A 180 1.30 -5.60 2.43
CA PRO A 180 1.20 -7.02 2.74
C PRO A 180 -0.17 -7.60 2.32
N PRO A 181 -0.20 -8.74 1.63
CA PRO A 181 -1.45 -9.45 1.36
C PRO A 181 -2.16 -9.89 2.66
N ALA A 182 -3.49 -10.02 2.61
CA ALA A 182 -4.31 -10.37 3.78
C ALA A 182 -3.92 -11.69 4.44
N GLU A 183 -3.46 -12.67 3.64
CA GLU A 183 -2.94 -13.97 4.10
C GLU A 183 -1.70 -13.85 5.00
N ASN A 184 -0.98 -12.73 4.94
CA ASN A 184 0.17 -12.43 5.80
C ASN A 184 -0.20 -11.53 7.00
N PHE A 185 -1.42 -11.68 7.51
CA PHE A 185 -1.84 -11.08 8.78
C PHE A 185 -1.66 -12.05 9.94
N LEU A 186 -0.74 -11.74 10.85
CA LEU A 186 -0.48 -12.51 12.05
C LEU A 186 -1.40 -12.09 13.19
N GLN A 187 -2.20 -13.02 13.71
CA GLN A 187 -3.06 -12.79 14.88
C GLN A 187 -2.30 -12.86 16.22
N VAL A 188 -1.16 -12.18 16.29
CA VAL A 188 -0.30 -12.06 17.48
C VAL A 188 0.37 -10.68 17.47
N ASN A 189 0.71 -10.14 18.64
CA ASN A 189 1.49 -8.91 18.74
C ASN A 189 2.98 -9.23 18.54
N ILE A 190 3.59 -8.73 17.47
CA ILE A 190 5.02 -8.88 17.22
C ILE A 190 5.74 -7.62 17.71
N GLU A 191 5.98 -7.54 19.02
CA GLU A 191 6.74 -6.47 19.69
C GLU A 191 8.26 -6.66 19.55
N ALA A 192 8.72 -6.94 18.33
CA ALA A 192 10.12 -7.04 17.95
C ALA A 192 10.38 -6.23 16.69
N GLY A 193 11.62 -5.81 16.48
CA GLY A 193 12.02 -5.06 15.28
C GLY A 193 11.75 -3.57 15.39
N GLU A 194 11.53 -2.93 14.25
CA GLU A 194 11.30 -1.49 14.16
C GLU A 194 9.88 -1.11 14.62
N LYS A 195 9.81 -0.01 15.39
CA LYS A 195 8.57 0.64 15.83
C LYS A 195 8.09 1.62 14.77
N LYS A 196 6.89 2.17 14.96
CA LYS A 196 6.39 3.27 14.15
C LYS A 196 7.36 4.46 14.17
N TYR A 197 7.75 4.94 12.99
CA TYR A 197 8.54 6.17 12.83
C TYR A 197 7.79 7.38 13.39
N THR A 198 8.48 8.22 14.16
CA THR A 198 7.89 9.36 14.89
C THR A 198 8.24 10.73 14.31
N GLY A 199 9.07 10.76 13.27
CA GLY A 199 9.58 11.99 12.68
C GLY A 199 8.66 12.55 11.59
N PRO A 200 8.96 13.76 11.09
CA PRO A 200 8.25 14.31 9.96
C PRO A 200 8.52 13.45 8.71
N LYS A 201 7.47 13.14 7.93
CA LYS A 201 7.66 12.47 6.64
C LYS A 201 8.32 13.43 5.68
N ASN A 202 9.48 13.07 5.16
CA ASN A 202 10.13 13.84 4.10
C ASN A 202 9.31 13.67 2.81
N GLN A 203 8.96 14.77 2.15
CA GLN A 203 8.54 14.66 0.76
C GLN A 203 9.78 14.35 -0.07
N LYS A 204 9.86 13.15 -0.66
CA LYS A 204 10.69 13.03 -1.86
C LYS A 204 10.09 14.02 -2.84
N GLU A 205 10.87 15.02 -3.28
CA GLU A 205 10.45 15.83 -4.43
C GLU A 205 9.98 14.85 -5.50
N GLN A 206 8.74 15.03 -5.95
CA GLN A 206 8.14 14.15 -6.94
C GLN A 206 9.13 14.10 -8.10
N ASP A 207 9.68 12.91 -8.35
CA ASP A 207 10.66 12.72 -9.41
C ASP A 207 9.91 12.79 -10.73
N ASN A 208 9.66 14.02 -11.18
CA ASN A 208 8.97 14.34 -12.42
C ASN A 208 9.73 13.82 -13.65
N SER A 209 10.95 13.29 -13.48
CA SER A 209 11.69 12.61 -14.54
C SER A 209 11.04 11.29 -14.99
N MET A 210 10.15 10.71 -14.18
CA MET A 210 9.44 9.46 -14.49
C MET A 210 8.08 9.67 -15.16
N ALA A 211 7.57 10.91 -15.20
CA ALA A 211 6.32 11.22 -15.88
C ALA A 211 6.48 10.96 -17.38
N LYS A 212 5.63 10.10 -17.94
CA LYS A 212 5.75 9.67 -19.34
C LYS A 212 4.78 10.42 -20.23
N ASN A 213 5.23 10.73 -21.44
CA ASN A 213 4.37 11.23 -22.51
C ASN A 213 3.27 10.20 -22.84
N PHE A 214 2.20 10.64 -23.49
CA PHE A 214 1.21 9.75 -24.09
C PHE A 214 1.84 8.86 -25.17
N THR A 215 1.43 7.60 -25.22
CA THR A 215 1.76 6.66 -26.30
C THR A 215 1.06 7.07 -27.60
N GLU A 216 1.55 6.58 -28.74
CA GLU A 216 0.91 6.87 -30.04
C GLU A 216 -0.55 6.39 -30.11
N ARG A 217 -0.89 5.31 -29.38
CA ARG A 217 -2.26 4.83 -29.24
C ARG A 217 -3.11 5.86 -28.47
N GLU A 218 -2.63 6.30 -27.31
CA GLU A 218 -3.34 7.28 -26.47
C GLU A 218 -3.53 8.61 -27.20
N LYS A 219 -2.51 9.10 -27.90
CA LYS A 219 -2.60 10.33 -28.72
C LYS A 219 -3.73 10.24 -29.76
N LYS A 220 -3.87 9.09 -30.43
CA LYS A 220 -4.96 8.88 -31.40
C LYS A 220 -6.32 8.91 -30.73
N ILE A 221 -6.46 8.31 -29.55
CA ILE A 221 -7.71 8.34 -28.78
C ILE A 221 -8.04 9.77 -28.36
N ILE A 222 -7.07 10.52 -27.84
CA ILE A 222 -7.25 11.90 -27.37
C ILE A 222 -7.63 12.85 -28.51
N SER A 223 -7.01 12.69 -29.69
CA SER A 223 -7.15 13.64 -30.81
C SER A 223 -8.17 13.21 -31.88
N ASN A 224 -8.92 12.13 -31.68
CA ASN A 224 -9.88 11.66 -32.69
C ASN A 224 -11.19 12.47 -32.76
N ALA A 225 -11.46 13.37 -31.80
CA ALA A 225 -12.68 14.17 -31.75
C ALA A 225 -12.42 15.51 -31.02
N ALA A 226 -13.43 16.39 -30.99
CA ALA A 226 -13.31 17.70 -30.37
C ALA A 226 -13.26 17.61 -28.83
N PRO A 227 -12.74 18.63 -28.13
CA PRO A 227 -12.69 18.66 -26.66
C PRO A 227 -14.05 18.49 -25.96
N SER A 228 -15.16 18.84 -26.62
CA SER A 228 -16.52 18.68 -26.11
C SER A 228 -17.13 17.29 -26.35
N ASP A 229 -16.47 16.46 -27.17
CA ASP A 229 -17.03 15.18 -27.58
C ASP A 229 -16.74 14.10 -26.54
N LYS A 230 -17.78 13.34 -26.20
CA LYS A 230 -17.70 12.20 -25.28
C LYS A 230 -16.71 11.15 -25.77
N MET A 231 -16.09 10.47 -24.82
CA MET A 231 -15.22 9.31 -25.06
C MET A 231 -16.02 8.03 -24.83
N TYR A 232 -15.60 6.95 -25.51
CA TYR A 232 -16.14 5.63 -25.24
C TYR A 232 -15.68 5.16 -23.85
N VAL A 233 -16.62 4.80 -22.99
CA VAL A 233 -16.33 4.23 -21.66
C VAL A 233 -16.13 2.73 -21.82
N LEU A 234 -14.92 2.27 -21.53
CA LEU A 234 -14.52 0.87 -21.57
C LEU A 234 -15.38 0.02 -20.63
N GLN A 235 -15.75 -1.18 -21.06
CA GLN A 235 -16.64 -2.08 -20.32
C GLN A 235 -15.95 -3.38 -19.91
N THR A 236 -16.15 -3.81 -18.67
CA THR A 236 -15.50 -5.03 -18.13
C THR A 236 -15.94 -6.34 -18.79
N ASN A 237 -17.11 -6.36 -19.43
CA ASN A 237 -17.62 -7.49 -20.20
C ASN A 237 -17.04 -7.57 -21.63
N VAL A 238 -16.21 -6.60 -22.03
CA VAL A 238 -15.46 -6.61 -23.29
C VAL A 238 -14.00 -6.93 -22.97
N GLU A 239 -13.49 -8.06 -23.46
CA GLU A 239 -12.16 -8.56 -23.05
C GLU A 239 -11.00 -7.56 -23.32
N PRO A 240 -10.87 -6.94 -24.52
CA PRO A 240 -9.85 -5.93 -24.75
C PRO A 240 -9.94 -4.70 -23.82
N ASP A 241 -11.15 -4.32 -23.45
CA ASP A 241 -11.41 -3.20 -22.55
C ASP A 241 -11.00 -3.56 -21.11
N SER A 242 -11.36 -4.76 -20.66
CA SER A 242 -11.02 -5.29 -19.34
C SER A 242 -9.51 -5.35 -19.11
N ILE A 243 -8.71 -5.72 -20.12
CA ILE A 243 -7.24 -5.69 -20.06
C ILE A 243 -6.75 -4.27 -19.71
N ILE A 244 -7.30 -3.25 -20.36
CA ILE A 244 -6.91 -1.85 -20.15
C ILE A 244 -7.35 -1.37 -18.77
N LEU A 245 -8.60 -1.67 -18.39
CA LEU A 245 -9.19 -1.34 -17.08
C LEU A 245 -8.43 -1.98 -15.91
N ARG A 246 -7.77 -3.12 -16.13
CA ARG A 246 -6.96 -3.84 -15.14
C ARG A 246 -5.46 -3.57 -15.26
N THR A 247 -5.05 -2.71 -16.20
CA THR A 247 -3.65 -2.30 -16.37
C THR A 247 -3.35 -1.08 -15.49
N THR A 248 -2.30 -1.19 -14.68
CA THR A 248 -1.80 -0.07 -13.87
C THR A 248 -1.42 1.13 -14.73
N SER A 249 -1.82 2.32 -14.28
CA SER A 249 -1.55 3.59 -14.92
C SER A 249 -0.21 4.20 -14.53
N GLU A 250 0.29 5.10 -15.38
CA GLU A 250 1.56 5.79 -15.19
C GLU A 250 1.37 7.28 -14.89
N ASP A 251 2.34 7.89 -14.20
CA ASP A 251 2.32 9.33 -13.96
C ASP A 251 2.36 10.11 -15.30
N VAL A 252 1.49 11.12 -15.41
CA VAL A 252 1.42 12.04 -16.54
C VAL A 252 2.25 13.29 -16.28
N LYS A 253 2.82 13.86 -17.34
CA LYS A 253 3.46 15.17 -17.29
C LYS A 253 2.40 16.26 -17.21
N TYR A 254 2.48 17.08 -16.17
CA TYR A 254 1.49 18.14 -15.91
C TYR A 254 1.44 19.23 -17.00
N ASP A 255 2.51 19.35 -17.80
CA ASP A 255 2.68 20.32 -18.87
C ASP A 255 2.50 19.71 -20.28
N ASP A 256 2.00 18.47 -20.40
CA ASP A 256 1.75 17.85 -21.70
C ASP A 256 0.61 18.58 -22.45
N PRO A 257 0.81 19.00 -23.71
CA PRO A 257 -0.17 19.80 -24.45
C PRO A 257 -1.51 19.07 -24.69
N LEU A 258 -1.53 17.73 -24.64
CA LEU A 258 -2.76 16.96 -24.84
C LEU A 258 -3.63 16.86 -23.58
N LEU A 259 -3.13 17.25 -22.41
CA LEU A 259 -3.90 17.22 -21.16
C LEU A 259 -5.17 18.06 -21.25
N ALA A 260 -5.11 19.24 -21.85
CA ALA A 260 -6.28 20.11 -21.97
C ALA A 260 -7.41 19.44 -22.76
N THR A 261 -7.08 18.81 -23.89
CA THR A 261 -8.05 18.07 -24.71
C THR A 261 -8.56 16.83 -23.99
N LEU A 262 -7.67 16.02 -23.42
CA LEU A 262 -8.06 14.80 -22.71
C LEU A 262 -8.99 15.11 -21.53
N THR A 263 -8.61 16.05 -20.67
CA THR A 263 -9.40 16.38 -19.48
C THR A 263 -10.75 16.98 -19.83
N ALA A 264 -10.85 17.82 -20.87
CA ALA A 264 -12.13 18.32 -21.37
C ALA A 264 -13.06 17.20 -21.87
N ARG A 265 -12.51 16.23 -22.62
CA ARG A 265 -13.30 15.10 -23.13
C ARG A 265 -13.72 14.14 -22.03
N MET A 266 -12.85 13.87 -21.07
CA MET A 266 -13.20 13.10 -19.87
C MET A 266 -14.33 13.78 -19.08
N TYR A 267 -14.27 15.10 -18.93
CA TYR A 267 -15.33 15.88 -18.29
C TYR A 267 -16.66 15.78 -19.04
N ALA A 268 -16.65 15.94 -20.38
CA ALA A 268 -17.85 15.75 -21.20
C ALA A 268 -18.43 14.32 -21.07
N THR A 269 -17.56 13.32 -20.88
CA THR A 269 -17.95 11.90 -20.74
C THR A 269 -18.62 11.63 -19.39
N VAL A 270 -18.05 12.10 -18.29
CA VAL A 270 -18.63 11.86 -16.94
C VAL A 270 -19.92 12.66 -16.71
N GLN A 271 -20.09 13.77 -17.42
CA GLN A 271 -21.30 14.59 -17.40
C GLN A 271 -22.38 14.11 -18.40
N ASP A 272 -22.22 12.94 -19.02
CA ASP A 272 -23.20 12.40 -19.96
C ASP A 272 -24.57 12.23 -19.28
N PRO A 273 -25.64 12.92 -19.73
CA PRO A 273 -26.95 12.83 -19.08
C PRO A 273 -27.55 11.41 -19.06
N GLU A 274 -27.16 10.57 -20.02
CA GLU A 274 -27.62 9.18 -20.10
C GLU A 274 -26.90 8.26 -19.10
N HIS A 275 -25.67 8.60 -18.72
CA HIS A 275 -24.79 7.78 -17.88
C HIS A 275 -23.94 8.66 -16.95
N ALA A 276 -24.58 9.55 -16.19
CA ALA A 276 -23.88 10.53 -15.36
C ALA A 276 -23.10 9.85 -14.24
N GLY A 277 -21.84 10.27 -14.08
CA GLY A 277 -20.95 9.83 -13.00
C GLY A 277 -20.61 10.97 -12.04
N VAL A 278 -20.19 10.60 -10.84
CA VAL A 278 -19.63 11.53 -9.84
C VAL A 278 -18.10 11.59 -9.87
N GLY A 279 -17.49 10.74 -10.69
CA GLY A 279 -16.06 10.66 -10.95
C GLY A 279 -15.79 9.85 -12.22
N ILE A 280 -14.60 10.04 -12.79
CA ILE A 280 -14.08 9.20 -13.87
C ILE A 280 -12.56 9.19 -13.85
N ALA A 281 -11.97 8.02 -14.11
CA ALA A 281 -10.53 7.82 -14.26
C ALA A 281 -10.15 7.64 -15.73
N ALA A 282 -8.97 8.14 -16.13
CA ALA A 282 -8.49 8.04 -17.52
C ALA A 282 -8.45 6.61 -18.09
N PRO A 283 -8.16 5.54 -17.31
CA PRO A 283 -8.23 4.17 -17.80
C PRO A 283 -9.61 3.77 -18.33
N GLN A 284 -10.68 4.34 -17.76
CA GLN A 284 -12.05 4.06 -18.19
C GLN A 284 -12.35 4.59 -19.59
N VAL A 285 -11.53 5.50 -20.12
CA VAL A 285 -11.62 6.01 -21.50
C VAL A 285 -10.43 5.57 -22.36
N GLY A 286 -9.71 4.54 -21.92
CA GLY A 286 -8.64 3.90 -22.70
C GLY A 286 -7.27 4.54 -22.57
N ILE A 287 -7.03 5.37 -21.54
CA ILE A 287 -5.77 6.08 -21.32
C ILE A 287 -5.18 5.67 -19.95
N ASN A 288 -4.10 4.90 -19.92
CA ASN A 288 -3.48 4.42 -18.67
C ASN A 288 -2.54 5.47 -18.07
N LYS A 289 -3.10 6.64 -17.75
CA LYS A 289 -2.42 7.73 -17.06
C LYS A 289 -3.11 8.06 -15.76
N ASN A 290 -2.34 8.51 -14.77
CA ASN A 290 -2.84 8.87 -13.45
C ASN A 290 -3.58 10.21 -13.49
N ILE A 291 -4.80 10.20 -14.02
CA ILE A 291 -5.69 11.36 -14.16
C ILE A 291 -7.09 10.93 -13.75
N ILE A 292 -7.69 11.70 -12.85
CA ILE A 292 -9.08 11.50 -12.43
C ILE A 292 -9.81 12.83 -12.43
N TRP A 293 -11.11 12.76 -12.66
CA TRP A 293 -12.05 13.82 -12.32
C TRP A 293 -12.92 13.37 -11.15
N VAL A 294 -13.20 14.28 -10.22
CA VAL A 294 -14.00 14.02 -9.01
C VAL A 294 -14.97 15.18 -8.76
N GLN A 295 -16.23 14.86 -8.45
CA GLN A 295 -17.19 15.81 -7.93
C GLN A 295 -16.97 16.04 -6.42
N ARG A 296 -16.69 17.28 -6.04
CA ARG A 296 -16.36 17.69 -4.66
C ARG A 296 -17.61 18.05 -3.86
N PHE A 297 -18.39 17.04 -3.48
CA PHE A 297 -19.57 17.19 -2.59
C PHE A 297 -19.25 17.86 -1.24
N ASP A 298 -17.99 17.79 -0.79
CA ASP A 298 -17.47 18.44 0.41
C ASP A 298 -17.28 19.97 0.27
N LYS A 299 -17.40 20.52 -0.95
CA LYS A 299 -17.24 21.96 -1.23
C LYS A 299 -18.57 22.62 -1.61
N ALA A 300 -18.67 23.92 -1.34
CA ALA A 300 -19.78 24.74 -1.82
C ALA A 300 -19.88 24.67 -3.36
N GLU A 301 -21.10 24.65 -3.88
CA GLU A 301 -21.40 24.49 -5.32
C GLU A 301 -21.01 23.14 -5.94
N GLN A 302 -20.46 22.20 -5.15
CA GLN A 302 -20.13 20.83 -5.56
C GLN A 302 -19.33 20.76 -6.88
N PRO A 303 -18.21 21.50 -7.00
CA PRO A 303 -17.48 21.61 -8.25
C PRO A 303 -16.92 20.26 -8.69
N PHE A 304 -16.81 20.07 -10.01
CA PHE A 304 -16.02 19.00 -10.59
C PHE A 304 -14.57 19.47 -10.74
N GLU A 305 -13.63 18.69 -10.23
CA GLU A 305 -12.21 19.04 -10.23
C GLU A 305 -11.36 17.89 -10.81
N VAL A 306 -10.29 18.26 -11.52
CA VAL A 306 -9.34 17.32 -12.12
C VAL A 306 -8.10 17.21 -11.26
N TYR A 307 -7.62 15.98 -11.06
CA TYR A 307 -6.42 15.68 -10.28
C TYR A 307 -5.43 14.90 -11.12
N LEU A 308 -4.20 15.41 -11.18
CA LEU A 308 -3.09 14.77 -11.88
C LEU A 308 -2.22 14.03 -10.87
N ASN A 309 -1.80 12.83 -11.24
CA ASN A 309 -0.98 11.94 -10.42
C ASN A 309 -1.49 11.77 -8.97
N PRO A 310 -2.80 11.60 -8.73
CA PRO A 310 -3.34 11.52 -7.39
C PRO A 310 -2.89 10.24 -6.66
N LYS A 311 -2.61 10.37 -5.36
CA LYS A 311 -2.13 9.29 -4.49
C LYS A 311 -2.77 9.42 -3.11
N ILE A 312 -3.39 8.35 -2.63
CA ILE A 312 -3.93 8.31 -1.26
C ILE A 312 -2.78 7.93 -0.32
N ILE A 313 -2.31 8.91 0.47
CA ILE A 313 -1.14 8.76 1.35
C ILE A 313 -1.49 8.41 2.80
N TRP A 314 -2.77 8.49 3.16
CA TRP A 314 -3.30 8.03 4.45
C TRP A 314 -4.79 7.72 4.33
N ARG A 315 -5.28 6.78 5.14
CA ARG A 315 -6.68 6.35 5.23
C ARG A 315 -7.08 6.24 6.70
N SER A 316 -8.30 6.67 7.03
CA SER A 316 -8.85 6.51 8.37
C SER A 316 -9.16 5.05 8.68
N LYS A 317 -9.00 4.67 9.96
CA LYS A 317 -9.57 3.41 10.50
C LYS A 317 -11.09 3.47 10.63
N LEU A 318 -11.67 4.67 10.67
CA LEU A 318 -13.12 4.85 10.58
C LEU A 318 -13.58 4.44 9.18
N LEU A 319 -14.55 3.53 9.14
CA LEU A 319 -15.09 2.97 7.91
C LEU A 319 -16.51 3.46 7.67
N ARG A 320 -16.88 3.55 6.40
CA ARG A 320 -18.23 3.84 5.93
C ARG A 320 -18.61 2.77 4.92
N LYS A 321 -19.78 2.17 5.13
CA LYS A 321 -20.43 1.30 4.14
C LYS A 321 -21.39 2.14 3.31
N GLY A 322 -21.37 1.95 2.00
CA GLY A 322 -22.30 2.62 1.10
C GLY A 322 -22.33 1.97 -0.28
N MET A 323 -23.42 2.23 -1.00
CA MET A 323 -23.62 1.70 -2.35
C MET A 323 -22.67 2.40 -3.34
N GLU A 324 -21.88 1.60 -4.06
CA GLU A 324 -21.05 2.04 -5.18
C GLU A 324 -21.57 1.46 -6.50
N GLY A 325 -21.27 2.16 -7.59
CA GLY A 325 -21.42 1.69 -8.97
C GLY A 325 -20.27 2.22 -9.81
N CYS A 326 -20.10 1.70 -11.03
CA CYS A 326 -19.00 2.08 -11.91
C CYS A 326 -19.49 2.19 -13.35
N LEU A 327 -19.10 3.24 -14.07
CA LEU A 327 -19.45 3.43 -15.49
C LEU A 327 -18.90 2.32 -16.41
N SER A 328 -17.89 1.58 -15.95
CA SER A 328 -17.25 0.47 -16.66
C SER A 328 -17.79 -0.92 -16.30
N ILE A 329 -18.76 -0.99 -15.37
CA ILE A 329 -19.36 -2.26 -14.91
C ILE A 329 -20.87 -2.17 -15.12
N PRO A 330 -21.40 -2.79 -16.18
CA PRO A 330 -22.82 -2.74 -16.50
C PRO A 330 -23.70 -3.25 -15.36
N ASP A 331 -24.73 -2.47 -15.01
CA ASP A 331 -25.85 -2.85 -14.14
C ASP A 331 -25.49 -3.36 -12.73
N LEU A 332 -24.24 -3.19 -12.28
CA LEU A 332 -23.80 -3.63 -10.97
C LEU A 332 -23.71 -2.46 -9.99
N ARG A 333 -24.47 -2.57 -8.90
CA ARG A 333 -24.33 -1.71 -7.71
C ARG A 333 -24.35 -2.57 -6.48
N GLN A 334 -23.37 -2.38 -5.61
CA GLN A 334 -23.24 -3.14 -4.37
C GLN A 334 -22.68 -2.26 -3.27
N ASP A 335 -22.95 -2.65 -2.02
CA ASP A 335 -22.33 -1.99 -0.88
C ASP A 335 -20.84 -2.32 -0.82
N VAL A 336 -20.03 -1.28 -0.70
CA VAL A 336 -18.58 -1.37 -0.50
C VAL A 336 -18.22 -0.63 0.78
N VAL A 337 -17.26 -1.17 1.53
CA VAL A 337 -16.72 -0.50 2.71
C VAL A 337 -15.51 0.34 2.29
N ARG A 338 -15.48 1.61 2.69
CA ARG A 338 -14.37 2.53 2.41
C ARG A 338 -13.92 3.23 3.69
N SER A 339 -12.69 3.73 3.71
CA SER A 339 -12.29 4.66 4.77
C SER A 339 -13.10 5.94 4.66
N TYR A 340 -13.63 6.41 5.78
CA TYR A 340 -14.44 7.63 5.85
C TYR A 340 -13.65 8.88 5.47
N SER A 341 -12.37 8.93 5.85
CA SER A 341 -11.48 10.07 5.60
C SER A 341 -10.18 9.57 5.00
N ILE A 342 -9.63 10.34 4.07
CA ILE A 342 -8.37 10.07 3.40
C ILE A 342 -7.52 11.33 3.34
N LYS A 343 -6.21 11.16 3.25
CA LYS A 343 -5.30 12.24 2.84
C LYS A 343 -4.85 11.95 1.41
N ILE A 344 -5.20 12.84 0.49
CA ILE A 344 -4.83 12.76 -0.92
C ILE A 344 -3.64 13.68 -1.20
N GLN A 345 -2.69 13.21 -1.99
CA GLN A 345 -1.59 13.99 -2.58
C GLN A 345 -1.78 14.01 -4.10
N TYR A 346 -1.59 15.15 -4.76
CA TYR A 346 -1.70 15.24 -6.23
C TYR A 346 -0.83 16.38 -6.78
N THR A 347 -0.59 16.37 -8.09
CA THR A 347 0.12 17.42 -8.81
C THR A 347 -0.88 18.48 -9.30
N ASN A 348 -0.65 19.74 -8.95
CA ASN A 348 -1.49 20.85 -9.40
C ASN A 348 -1.09 21.36 -10.80
N LYS A 349 -1.78 22.39 -11.31
CA LYS A 349 -1.53 22.96 -12.65
C LYS A 349 -0.14 23.59 -12.80
N GLU A 350 0.49 23.99 -11.70
CA GLU A 350 1.84 24.53 -11.67
C GLU A 350 2.92 23.45 -11.45
N GLY A 351 2.55 22.17 -11.46
CA GLY A 351 3.47 21.05 -11.27
C GLY A 351 3.88 20.82 -9.81
N LYS A 352 3.23 21.48 -8.84
CA LYS A 352 3.52 21.36 -7.41
C LYS A 352 2.70 20.25 -6.77
N SER A 353 3.31 19.57 -5.81
CA SER A 353 2.62 18.60 -4.94
C SER A 353 1.74 19.34 -3.95
N VAL A 354 0.47 18.98 -3.92
CA VAL A 354 -0.54 19.47 -2.97
C VAL A 354 -1.07 18.28 -2.19
N GLU A 355 -1.28 18.47 -0.88
CA GLU A 355 -1.90 17.48 -0.01
C GLU A 355 -3.14 18.09 0.65
N GLU A 356 -4.24 17.34 0.69
CA GLU A 356 -5.45 17.72 1.41
C GLU A 356 -6.11 16.51 2.07
N ILE A 357 -6.91 16.76 3.11
CA ILE A 357 -7.76 15.75 3.75
C ILE A 357 -9.16 15.89 3.15
N VAL A 358 -9.74 14.77 2.75
CA VAL A 358 -11.07 14.68 2.18
C VAL A 358 -11.86 13.62 2.96
N GLU A 359 -13.13 13.89 3.22
CA GLU A 359 -13.98 13.06 4.06
C GLU A 359 -15.32 12.72 3.38
N GLY A 360 -16.08 11.84 4.01
CA GLY A 360 -17.45 11.52 3.61
C GLY A 360 -17.54 10.88 2.23
N PHE A 361 -18.57 11.27 1.45
CA PHE A 361 -18.80 10.72 0.13
C PHE A 361 -17.73 11.12 -0.88
N THR A 362 -17.16 12.32 -0.78
CA THR A 362 -16.04 12.71 -1.66
C THR A 362 -14.82 11.83 -1.45
N ALA A 363 -14.52 11.42 -0.21
CA ALA A 363 -13.46 10.45 0.06
C ALA A 363 -13.72 9.09 -0.58
N VAL A 364 -14.99 8.65 -0.67
CA VAL A 364 -15.37 7.42 -1.39
C VAL A 364 -15.09 7.55 -2.88
N ILE A 365 -15.48 8.67 -3.50
CA ILE A 365 -15.23 8.91 -4.94
C ILE A 365 -13.73 8.87 -5.22
N PHE A 366 -12.90 9.59 -4.44
CA PHE A 366 -11.44 9.52 -4.61
C PHE A 366 -10.89 8.11 -4.49
N GLN A 367 -11.33 7.32 -3.50
CA GLN A 367 -10.89 5.93 -3.35
C GLN A 367 -11.27 5.07 -4.56
N HIS A 368 -12.47 5.27 -5.10
CA HIS A 368 -12.93 4.57 -6.30
C HIS A 368 -12.10 4.95 -7.54
N GLU A 369 -11.95 6.25 -7.81
CA GLU A 369 -11.21 6.70 -9.01
C GLU A 369 -9.72 6.38 -8.93
N VAL A 370 -9.13 6.42 -7.73
CA VAL A 370 -7.73 6.03 -7.52
C VAL A 370 -7.55 4.52 -7.68
N ASP A 371 -8.50 3.68 -7.28
CA ASP A 371 -8.44 2.23 -7.51
C ASP A 371 -8.37 1.91 -9.01
N HIS A 372 -9.13 2.64 -9.86
CA HIS A 372 -9.05 2.50 -11.31
C HIS A 372 -7.65 2.78 -11.87
N LEU A 373 -6.91 3.73 -11.29
CA LEU A 373 -5.53 3.99 -11.71
C LEU A 373 -4.62 2.78 -11.47
N TYR A 374 -4.98 1.91 -10.54
CA TYR A 374 -4.20 0.73 -10.15
C TYR A 374 -4.71 -0.56 -10.78
N GLY A 375 -5.72 -0.47 -11.64
CA GLY A 375 -6.35 -1.64 -12.26
C GLY A 375 -7.25 -2.42 -11.31
N ILE A 376 -7.65 -1.81 -10.20
CA ILE A 376 -8.51 -2.40 -9.17
C ILE A 376 -9.94 -1.93 -9.43
N LEU A 377 -10.89 -2.86 -9.42
CA LEU A 377 -12.31 -2.57 -9.56
C LEU A 377 -13.01 -2.79 -8.21
N PHE A 378 -14.14 -2.11 -7.98
CA PHE A 378 -14.84 -2.23 -6.69
C PHE A 378 -15.26 -3.67 -6.32
N PRO A 379 -15.59 -4.60 -7.26
CA PRO A 379 -15.85 -5.99 -6.89
C PRO A 379 -14.62 -6.68 -6.28
N ASP A 380 -13.42 -6.31 -6.72
CA ASP A 380 -12.18 -6.83 -6.15
C ASP A 380 -12.05 -6.41 -4.67
N ARG A 381 -12.53 -5.20 -4.32
CA ARG A 381 -12.59 -4.71 -2.92
C ARG A 381 -13.62 -5.44 -2.07
N ILE A 382 -14.76 -5.82 -2.64
CA ILE A 382 -15.79 -6.60 -1.93
C ILE A 382 -15.20 -7.95 -1.51
N VAL A 383 -14.57 -8.66 -2.45
CA VAL A 383 -13.92 -9.95 -2.18
C VAL A 383 -12.83 -9.81 -1.11
N GLU A 384 -12.04 -8.74 -1.15
CA GLU A 384 -11.03 -8.44 -0.12
C GLU A 384 -11.63 -8.23 1.28
N GLN A 385 -12.88 -7.75 1.35
CA GLN A 385 -13.55 -7.36 2.59
C GLN A 385 -14.33 -8.51 3.24
N GLU A 386 -14.68 -9.57 2.52
CA GLU A 386 -15.43 -10.72 3.05
C GLU A 386 -14.76 -11.38 4.27
N GLN A 387 -13.45 -11.25 4.39
CA GLN A 387 -12.66 -11.84 5.48
C GLN A 387 -12.43 -10.89 6.66
N ARG A 388 -12.87 -9.62 6.58
CA ARG A 388 -12.62 -8.62 7.63
C ARG A 388 -13.63 -8.73 8.76
N GLN A 389 -13.15 -8.68 9.99
CA GLN A 389 -13.99 -8.53 11.17
C GLN A 389 -14.09 -7.05 11.54
N GLU A 390 -15.31 -6.49 11.47
CA GLU A 390 -15.58 -5.10 11.79
C GLU A 390 -16.50 -5.01 13.01
N THR A 391 -16.25 -4.02 13.87
CA THR A 391 -17.14 -3.71 15.00
C THR A 391 -17.93 -2.45 14.67
N SER A 392 -19.27 -2.57 14.66
CA SER A 392 -20.14 -1.42 14.46
C SER A 392 -19.96 -0.38 15.57
N LEU A 393 -19.85 0.89 15.18
CA LEU A 393 -19.83 2.04 16.10
C LEU A 393 -21.19 2.72 16.22
N ALA A 394 -22.21 2.31 15.46
CA ALA A 394 -23.51 2.98 15.39
C ALA A 394 -24.20 3.11 16.77
N ASP A 395 -24.08 2.07 17.61
CA ASP A 395 -24.68 2.07 18.96
C ASP A 395 -23.84 2.86 19.99
N LYS A 396 -22.68 3.38 19.58
CA LYS A 396 -21.68 3.98 20.47
C LYS A 396 -21.43 5.46 20.22
N ILE A 397 -21.87 6.00 19.08
CA ILE A 397 -21.56 7.36 18.65
C ILE A 397 -22.78 8.01 17.99
N GLU A 398 -23.30 9.06 18.60
CA GLU A 398 -24.32 9.93 18.00
C GLU A 398 -23.65 11.07 17.23
N PHE A 399 -23.99 11.23 15.95
CA PHE A 399 -23.53 12.35 15.12
C PHE A 399 -24.66 13.37 14.93
N SER A 400 -24.32 14.65 14.98
CA SER A 400 -25.24 15.76 14.70
C SER A 400 -24.53 16.83 13.88
N ILE A 401 -25.27 17.50 12.98
CA ILE A 401 -24.79 18.66 12.22
C ILE A 401 -25.76 19.83 12.40
N GLU A 402 -25.28 21.06 12.21
CA GLU A 402 -26.15 22.23 12.23
C GLU A 402 -27.09 22.25 11.01
N LYS A 403 -28.28 22.83 11.18
CA LYS A 403 -29.27 22.90 10.13
C LYS A 403 -28.77 23.83 9.02
N GLY A 404 -28.65 23.30 7.79
CA GLY A 404 -28.14 24.04 6.64
C GLY A 404 -26.65 23.79 6.34
N THR A 405 -25.97 22.96 7.13
CA THR A 405 -24.63 22.47 6.81
C THR A 405 -24.69 21.44 5.66
N ILE A 406 -23.68 21.44 4.78
CA ILE A 406 -23.51 20.42 3.75
C ILE A 406 -23.31 19.06 4.44
N VAL A 407 -24.12 18.07 4.07
CA VAL A 407 -24.07 16.73 4.66
C VAL A 407 -22.93 15.93 3.98
N PRO A 408 -22.07 15.25 4.75
CA PRO A 408 -20.97 14.45 4.22
C PRO A 408 -21.39 13.23 3.40
#